data_AF-S3LU55-F1
#
_entry.id   AF-S3LU55-F1
#
_cell.length_a   1.000
_cell.length_b   1.000
_cell.length_c   1.000
_cell.angle_alpha   90.00
_cell.angle_beta   90.00
_cell.angle_gamma   90.00
#
_symmetry.space_group_name_H-M   'P 1'
#
loop_
_entity.id
_entity.type
_entity.pdbx_description
1 polymer ?
#
loop_
_entity_poly.entity_id
_entity_poly.type
_entity_poly.pdbx_seq_one_letter_code
_entity_poly.pdbx_strand_id
1 'polypeptide(L)'
;MFNVSARKYVDVYFTLSDIYAEKQEYEKAYQTVIKGLQLDSSNYFYQYRAAYFEFCLKKYREAFERLQYILTACNDSSIIQCCTELLAKFPNTPLEKETVQPMYAKSILVLVFPNAHTLAADAVAERIRQDFKLSVIKEYIDVPESTEHTRDTLDAYIREYITQLYEKHSETELAPILEEIGLTKDDLKEKQNRLLFMKYAFIQSGYDRKDWEDFNREYTMQYDANTLIRQIRQYTKQKLTNPNIIGVLAITSKDIYSGEDNNNFLFGLYDRHIAIMSLHRFITPEAKNSVIINRAVMQGLASAGHLIGIPRCSIKGCARAYAHSLAEQDTKQTSLCSECIRNINTVYQSFD
;
A
#
# COMPACT_ATOMS: atom_id res chain seq x y z
N MET A 1 -11.37 -5.66 -9.54
CA MET A 1 -10.52 -5.00 -8.54
C MET A 1 -9.22 -5.78 -8.48
N PHE A 2 -8.06 -5.14 -8.65
CA PHE A 2 -6.80 -5.86 -8.47
C PHE A 2 -6.54 -5.96 -6.97
N ASN A 3 -6.72 -7.14 -6.38
CA ASN A 3 -6.55 -7.33 -4.93
C ASN A 3 -5.10 -7.76 -4.64
N VAL A 4 -4.69 -7.74 -3.37
CA VAL A 4 -3.37 -8.24 -2.93
C VAL A 4 -3.15 -9.68 -3.43
N SER A 5 -4.22 -10.48 -3.37
CA SER A 5 -4.27 -11.86 -3.83
C SER A 5 -4.00 -12.03 -5.32
N ALA A 6 -4.17 -10.99 -6.15
CA ALA A 6 -3.97 -11.07 -7.59
C ALA A 6 -2.49 -11.23 -7.99
N ARG A 7 -1.53 -10.83 -7.12
CA ARG A 7 -0.09 -10.98 -7.42
C ARG A 7 0.33 -12.42 -7.67
N LYS A 8 -0.38 -13.42 -7.10
CA LYS A 8 -0.09 -14.84 -7.37
C LYS A 8 -0.30 -15.25 -8.84
N TYR A 9 -0.98 -14.42 -9.64
CA TYR A 9 -1.20 -14.64 -11.06
C TYR A 9 -0.28 -13.79 -11.95
N VAL A 10 0.71 -13.09 -11.37
CA VAL A 10 1.55 -12.16 -12.14
C VAL A 10 2.30 -12.87 -13.27
N ASP A 11 2.78 -14.10 -13.02
CA ASP A 11 3.54 -14.89 -14.00
C ASP A 11 2.72 -15.17 -15.27
N VAL A 12 1.40 -15.29 -15.18
CA VAL A 12 0.53 -15.49 -16.35
C VAL A 12 0.61 -14.31 -17.31
N TYR A 13 0.61 -13.07 -16.79
CA TYR A 13 0.74 -11.87 -17.62
C TYR A 13 2.13 -11.78 -18.25
N PHE A 14 3.14 -12.09 -17.47
CA PHE A 14 4.53 -12.06 -17.88
C PHE A 14 4.84 -13.09 -18.99
N THR A 15 4.47 -14.35 -18.81
CA THR A 15 4.59 -15.38 -19.85
C THR A 15 3.82 -15.01 -21.11
N LEU A 16 2.58 -14.52 -20.98
CA LEU A 16 1.78 -14.13 -22.15
C LEU A 16 2.41 -12.93 -22.89
N SER A 17 2.98 -11.97 -22.17
CA SER A 17 3.73 -10.86 -22.76
C SER A 17 4.92 -11.37 -23.58
N ASP A 18 5.66 -12.35 -23.06
CA ASP A 18 6.81 -12.92 -23.78
C ASP A 18 6.38 -13.64 -25.05
N ILE A 19 5.28 -14.40 -25.02
CA ILE A 19 4.70 -15.03 -26.21
C ILE A 19 4.32 -13.98 -27.28
N TYR A 20 3.72 -12.86 -26.88
CA TYR A 20 3.42 -11.78 -27.84
C TYR A 20 4.68 -11.12 -28.39
N ALA A 21 5.72 -10.96 -27.57
CA ALA A 21 6.98 -10.37 -28.00
C ALA A 21 7.73 -11.27 -28.99
N GLU A 22 7.72 -12.59 -28.80
CA GLU A 22 8.27 -13.57 -29.75
C GLU A 22 7.60 -13.48 -31.13
N LYS A 23 6.29 -13.18 -31.14
CA LYS A 23 5.50 -12.93 -32.35
C LYS A 23 5.65 -11.50 -32.91
N GLN A 24 6.48 -10.66 -32.29
CA GLN A 24 6.65 -9.24 -32.61
C GLN A 24 5.35 -8.41 -32.49
N GLU A 25 4.37 -8.88 -31.71
CA GLU A 25 3.11 -8.19 -31.43
C GLU A 25 3.29 -7.19 -30.27
N TYR A 26 4.16 -6.19 -30.45
CA TYR A 26 4.66 -5.34 -29.35
C TYR A 26 3.59 -4.55 -28.58
N GLU A 27 2.51 -4.12 -29.22
CA GLU A 27 1.41 -3.44 -28.51
C GLU A 27 0.70 -4.39 -27.54
N LYS A 28 0.46 -5.65 -27.93
CA LYS A 28 -0.13 -6.66 -27.04
C LYS A 28 0.84 -7.09 -25.95
N ALA A 29 2.12 -7.26 -26.29
CA ALA A 29 3.16 -7.53 -25.31
C ALA A 29 3.21 -6.42 -24.26
N TYR A 30 3.26 -5.16 -24.69
CA TYR A 30 3.23 -3.97 -23.83
C TYR A 30 2.01 -3.96 -22.90
N GLN A 31 0.80 -4.06 -23.46
CA GLN A 31 -0.43 -4.05 -22.65
C GLN A 31 -0.46 -5.17 -21.61
N THR A 32 0.12 -6.32 -21.94
CA THR A 32 0.14 -7.48 -21.05
C THR A 32 1.20 -7.33 -19.95
N VAL A 33 2.42 -6.92 -20.27
CA VAL A 33 3.47 -6.69 -19.25
C VAL A 33 3.06 -5.59 -18.27
N ILE A 34 2.37 -4.55 -18.74
CA ILE A 34 1.88 -3.47 -17.87
C ILE A 34 0.88 -4.01 -16.84
N LYS A 35 -0.04 -4.90 -17.23
CA LYS A 35 -0.94 -5.57 -16.26
C LYS A 35 -0.19 -6.38 -15.22
N GLY A 36 0.89 -7.06 -15.61
CA GLY A 36 1.78 -7.75 -14.68
C GLY A 36 2.47 -6.78 -13.71
N LEU A 37 3.07 -5.70 -14.23
CA LEU A 37 3.77 -4.70 -13.41
C LEU A 37 2.86 -3.87 -12.51
N GLN A 38 1.56 -3.78 -12.83
CA GLN A 38 0.54 -3.22 -11.93
C GLN A 38 0.29 -4.07 -10.68
N LEU A 39 0.69 -5.34 -10.71
CA LEU A 39 0.61 -6.30 -9.60
C LEU A 39 1.96 -6.50 -8.91
N ASP A 40 3.04 -6.50 -9.70
CA ASP A 40 4.41 -6.62 -9.24
C ASP A 40 5.33 -5.61 -9.92
N SER A 41 5.25 -4.36 -9.45
CA SER A 41 6.12 -3.32 -9.98
C SER A 41 7.60 -3.56 -9.63
N SER A 42 7.92 -4.38 -8.63
CA SER A 42 9.30 -4.59 -8.19
C SER A 42 10.10 -5.52 -9.11
N ASN A 43 9.49 -6.13 -10.13
CA ASN A 43 10.16 -7.05 -11.04
C ASN A 43 11.01 -6.31 -12.10
N TYR A 44 12.30 -6.12 -11.82
CA TYR A 44 13.22 -5.36 -12.69
C TYR A 44 13.38 -5.92 -14.10
N PHE A 45 13.30 -7.24 -14.27
CA PHE A 45 13.37 -7.85 -15.60
C PHE A 45 12.20 -7.40 -16.47
N TYR A 46 10.97 -7.50 -15.94
CA TYR A 46 9.79 -7.04 -16.67
C TYR A 46 9.65 -5.51 -16.72
N GLN A 47 10.25 -4.78 -15.78
CA GLN A 47 10.45 -3.33 -15.94
C GLN A 47 11.30 -3.05 -17.20
N TYR A 48 12.44 -3.72 -17.38
CA TYR A 48 13.24 -3.57 -18.59
C TYR A 48 12.46 -3.97 -19.86
N ARG A 49 11.73 -5.10 -19.83
CA ARG A 49 10.88 -5.53 -20.97
C ARG A 49 9.84 -4.48 -21.35
N ALA A 50 9.17 -3.87 -20.35
CA ALA A 50 8.24 -2.77 -20.59
C ALA A 50 8.95 -1.56 -21.22
N ALA A 51 10.14 -1.18 -20.74
CA ALA A 51 10.92 -0.07 -21.33
C ALA A 51 11.29 -0.35 -22.78
N TYR A 52 11.66 -1.60 -23.11
CA TYR A 52 11.94 -2.03 -24.48
C TYR A 52 10.69 -1.90 -25.38
N PHE A 53 9.52 -2.37 -24.93
CA PHE A 53 8.30 -2.21 -25.72
C PHE A 53 7.88 -0.74 -25.85
N GLU A 54 8.01 0.06 -24.79
CA GLU A 54 7.78 1.50 -24.81
C GLU A 54 8.68 2.17 -25.86
N PHE A 55 9.96 1.81 -25.91
CA PHE A 55 10.89 2.28 -26.94
C PHE A 55 10.44 1.89 -28.36
N CYS A 56 10.08 0.62 -28.59
CA CYS A 56 9.58 0.14 -29.88
C CYS A 56 8.29 0.86 -30.33
N LEU A 57 7.43 1.22 -29.37
CA LEU A 57 6.18 1.95 -29.59
C LEU A 57 6.36 3.48 -29.58
N LYS A 58 7.61 3.97 -29.54
CA LYS A 58 7.97 5.41 -29.50
C LYS A 58 7.45 6.17 -28.28
N LYS A 59 7.13 5.47 -27.19
CA LYS A 59 6.80 6.03 -25.87
C LYS A 59 8.08 6.33 -25.09
N TYR A 60 8.92 7.19 -25.66
CA TYR A 60 10.29 7.39 -25.18
C TYR A 60 10.35 7.97 -23.76
N ARG A 61 9.37 8.77 -23.34
CA ARG A 61 9.37 9.35 -22.00
C ARG A 61 9.23 8.26 -20.93
N GLU A 62 8.22 7.42 -21.05
CA GLU A 62 7.98 6.30 -20.13
C GLU A 62 9.17 5.33 -20.13
N ALA A 63 9.68 4.99 -21.32
CA ALA A 63 10.84 4.12 -21.46
C ALA A 63 12.06 4.68 -20.72
N PHE A 64 12.36 5.98 -20.92
CA PHE A 64 13.48 6.64 -20.26
C PHE A 64 13.35 6.66 -18.74
N GLU A 65 12.18 7.05 -18.21
CA GLU A 65 11.93 7.08 -16.77
C GLU A 65 12.10 5.70 -16.12
N ARG A 66 11.61 4.65 -16.81
CA ARG A 66 11.74 3.28 -16.35
C ARG A 66 13.20 2.83 -16.32
N LEU A 67 13.97 3.11 -17.39
CA LEU A 67 15.40 2.80 -17.44
C LEU A 67 16.20 3.53 -16.35
N GLN A 68 15.95 4.83 -16.14
CA GLN A 68 16.63 5.61 -15.09
C GLN A 68 16.39 5.02 -13.70
N TYR A 69 15.14 4.61 -13.41
CA TYR A 69 14.83 3.95 -12.14
C TYR A 69 15.60 2.63 -12.00
N ILE A 70 15.58 1.77 -13.02
CA ILE A 70 16.28 0.47 -12.99
C ILE A 70 17.77 0.69 -12.75
N LEU A 71 18.42 1.59 -13.49
CA LEU A 71 19.85 1.88 -13.37
C LEU A 71 20.26 2.39 -11.97
N THR A 72 19.33 3.01 -11.24
CA THR A 72 19.58 3.54 -9.89
C THR A 72 19.34 2.50 -8.78
N ALA A 73 18.41 1.57 -8.99
CA ALA A 73 17.89 0.72 -7.92
C ALA A 73 18.14 -0.79 -8.11
N CYS A 74 18.47 -1.24 -9.32
CA CYS A 74 18.76 -2.64 -9.62
C CYS A 74 20.24 -2.97 -9.33
N ASN A 75 20.50 -4.16 -8.80
CA ASN A 75 21.86 -4.66 -8.57
C ASN A 75 22.26 -5.77 -9.56
N ASP A 76 21.37 -6.18 -10.46
CA ASP A 76 21.65 -7.21 -11.46
C ASP A 76 22.42 -6.61 -12.65
N SER A 77 23.68 -7.03 -12.81
CA SER A 77 24.59 -6.52 -13.84
C SER A 77 24.10 -6.78 -15.27
N SER A 78 23.39 -7.88 -15.51
CA SER A 78 22.87 -8.23 -16.83
C SER A 78 21.74 -7.28 -17.22
N ILE A 79 20.81 -7.01 -16.28
CA ILE A 79 19.73 -6.04 -16.50
C ILE A 79 20.28 -4.63 -16.71
N ILE A 80 21.27 -4.21 -15.90
CA ILE A 80 21.93 -2.91 -16.02
C ILE A 80 22.58 -2.74 -17.40
N GLN A 81 23.26 -3.78 -17.88
CA GLN A 81 23.88 -3.78 -19.21
C GLN A 81 22.81 -3.60 -20.30
N CYS A 82 21.75 -4.39 -20.29
CA CYS A 82 20.65 -4.26 -21.25
C CYS A 82 20.01 -2.86 -21.22
N CYS A 83 19.82 -2.29 -20.03
CA CYS A 83 19.30 -0.93 -19.88
C CYS A 83 20.23 0.12 -20.52
N THR A 84 21.54 -0.01 -20.29
CA THR A 84 22.55 0.90 -20.86
C THR A 84 22.59 0.82 -22.39
N GLU A 85 22.54 -0.40 -22.94
CA GLU A 85 22.51 -0.62 -24.39
C GLU A 85 21.24 -0.07 -25.04
N LEU A 86 20.08 -0.19 -24.38
CA LEU A 86 18.83 0.40 -24.88
C LEU A 86 18.87 1.92 -24.80
N LEU A 87 19.37 2.48 -23.68
CA LEU A 87 19.50 3.93 -23.49
C LEU A 87 20.37 4.58 -24.56
N ALA A 88 21.44 3.91 -24.99
CA ALA A 88 22.32 4.38 -26.07
C ALA A 88 21.62 4.50 -27.44
N LYS A 89 20.44 3.89 -27.60
CA LYS A 89 19.63 3.94 -28.84
C LYS A 89 18.57 5.04 -28.82
N PHE A 90 18.44 5.79 -27.74
CA PHE A 90 17.45 6.87 -27.65
C PHE A 90 17.76 8.01 -28.63
N PRO A 91 16.73 8.65 -29.20
CA PRO A 91 16.93 9.83 -30.02
C PRO A 91 17.51 10.98 -29.18
N ASN A 92 18.35 11.82 -29.80
CA ASN A 92 18.92 13.02 -29.16
C ASN A 92 17.89 14.16 -28.92
N THR A 93 16.60 13.90 -29.14
CA THR A 93 15.54 14.88 -28.95
C THR A 93 15.20 15.02 -27.46
N PRO A 94 15.09 16.25 -26.94
CA PRO A 94 14.62 16.46 -25.58
C PRO A 94 13.27 15.80 -25.33
N LEU A 95 13.17 15.01 -24.25
CA LEU A 95 11.92 14.40 -23.84
C LEU A 95 11.06 15.46 -23.13
N GLU A 96 9.99 15.91 -23.79
CA GLU A 96 9.06 16.86 -23.21
C GLU A 96 8.49 16.38 -21.88
N LYS A 97 8.30 17.33 -20.96
CA LYS A 97 7.76 17.07 -19.63
C LYS A 97 6.30 17.50 -19.61
N GLU A 98 5.40 16.53 -19.67
CA GLU A 98 3.98 16.78 -19.45
C GLU A 98 3.70 17.17 -17.99
N THR A 99 2.64 17.94 -17.80
CA THR A 99 2.11 18.29 -16.48
C THR A 99 0.63 17.95 -16.41
N VAL A 100 0.13 17.75 -15.19
CA VAL A 100 -1.29 17.48 -14.96
C VAL A 100 -2.08 18.76 -15.26
N GLN A 101 -3.11 18.63 -16.10
CA GLN A 101 -4.03 19.71 -16.41
C GLN A 101 -4.91 20.03 -15.19
N PRO A 102 -5.11 21.32 -14.86
CA PRO A 102 -5.97 21.68 -13.72
C PRO A 102 -7.43 21.29 -13.88
N MET A 103 -8.04 20.77 -12.81
CA MET A 103 -9.47 20.46 -12.75
C MET A 103 -10.05 20.75 -11.35
N TYR A 104 -9.81 21.97 -10.87
CA TYR A 104 -10.27 22.40 -9.55
C TYR A 104 -11.80 22.49 -9.40
N ALA A 105 -12.57 22.38 -10.49
CA ALA A 105 -14.02 22.24 -10.44
C ALA A 105 -14.47 20.91 -9.81
N LYS A 106 -13.60 19.89 -9.81
CA LYS A 106 -13.81 18.61 -9.15
C LYS A 106 -13.04 18.53 -7.83
N SER A 107 -13.58 17.73 -6.91
CA SER A 107 -13.09 17.61 -5.53
C SER A 107 -12.94 16.16 -5.08
N ILE A 108 -11.97 15.92 -4.21
CA ILE A 108 -11.92 14.73 -3.35
C ILE A 108 -12.25 15.14 -1.92
N LEU A 109 -13.15 14.39 -1.27
CA LEU A 109 -13.41 14.54 0.16
C LEU A 109 -12.39 13.71 0.93
N VAL A 110 -11.58 14.35 1.76
CA VAL A 110 -10.62 13.68 2.65
C VAL A 110 -11.19 13.67 4.06
N LEU A 111 -11.53 12.48 4.56
CA LEU A 111 -12.00 12.30 5.93
C LEU A 111 -10.87 11.78 6.81
N VAL A 112 -10.72 12.36 7.98
CA VAL A 112 -9.67 11.99 8.94
C VAL A 112 -10.34 11.46 10.21
N PHE A 113 -10.17 10.17 10.47
CA PHE A 113 -10.67 9.53 11.69
C PHE A 113 -9.95 10.06 12.95
N PRO A 114 -10.56 9.92 14.14
CA PRO A 114 -9.94 10.32 15.39
C PRO A 114 -8.53 9.71 15.59
N ASN A 115 -7.65 10.48 16.21
CA ASN A 115 -6.27 10.08 16.53
C ASN A 115 -5.34 9.78 15.32
N ALA A 116 -5.79 10.01 14.08
CA ALA A 116 -4.89 9.96 12.93
C ALA A 116 -3.84 11.08 12.98
N HIS A 117 -2.64 10.80 12.49
CA HIS A 117 -1.51 11.73 12.54
C HIS A 117 -1.77 12.99 11.68
N THR A 118 -2.10 14.11 12.32
CA THR A 118 -2.58 15.35 11.68
C THR A 118 -1.69 15.85 10.55
N LEU A 119 -0.37 16.00 10.79
CA LEU A 119 0.54 16.52 9.76
C LEU A 119 0.63 15.62 8.51
N ALA A 120 0.44 14.32 8.69
CA ALA A 120 0.49 13.37 7.58
C ALA A 120 -0.81 13.45 6.75
N ALA A 121 -1.96 13.53 7.42
CA ALA A 121 -3.25 13.75 6.76
C ALA A 121 -3.29 15.09 6.00
N ASP A 122 -2.73 16.15 6.58
CA ASP A 122 -2.64 17.48 5.96
C ASP A 122 -1.77 17.45 4.71
N ALA A 123 -0.60 16.80 4.80
CA ALA A 123 0.28 16.63 3.66
C ALA A 123 -0.37 15.79 2.55
N VAL A 124 -1.11 14.74 2.88
CA VAL A 124 -1.87 13.94 1.89
C VAL A 124 -2.88 14.83 1.15
N ALA A 125 -3.71 15.59 1.87
CA ALA A 125 -4.70 16.47 1.28
C ALA A 125 -4.05 17.52 0.36
N GLU A 126 -2.98 18.17 0.83
CA GLU A 126 -2.26 19.17 0.05
C GLU A 126 -1.58 18.58 -1.19
N ARG A 127 -0.99 17.39 -1.08
CA ARG A 127 -0.37 16.71 -2.21
C ARG A 127 -1.37 16.24 -3.25
N ILE A 128 -2.56 15.79 -2.83
CA ILE A 128 -3.66 15.53 -3.76
C ILE A 128 -4.01 16.79 -4.55
N ARG A 129 -4.17 17.93 -3.86
CA ARG A 129 -4.48 19.22 -4.49
C ARG A 129 -3.39 19.64 -5.48
N GLN A 130 -2.11 19.50 -5.11
CA GLN A 130 -0.98 19.94 -5.92
C GLN A 130 -0.68 19.02 -7.11
N ASP A 131 -0.72 17.71 -6.91
CA ASP A 131 -0.25 16.74 -7.91
C ASP A 131 -1.36 16.31 -8.86
N PHE A 132 -2.61 16.21 -8.39
CA PHE A 132 -3.77 15.96 -9.24
C PHE A 132 -4.45 17.24 -9.71
N LYS A 133 -4.11 18.41 -9.17
CA LYS A 133 -4.76 19.69 -9.51
C LYS A 133 -6.28 19.67 -9.33
N LEU A 134 -6.73 19.01 -8.28
CA LEU A 134 -8.13 18.92 -7.84
C LEU A 134 -8.36 19.82 -6.63
N SER A 135 -9.62 20.19 -6.38
CA SER A 135 -10.00 20.72 -5.08
C SER A 135 -10.02 19.60 -4.02
N VAL A 136 -9.77 19.95 -2.77
CA VAL A 136 -9.81 19.00 -1.65
C VAL A 136 -10.64 19.58 -0.52
N ILE A 137 -11.65 18.83 -0.09
CA ILE A 137 -12.46 19.17 1.08
C ILE A 137 -11.96 18.25 2.19
N LYS A 138 -11.30 18.78 3.21
CA LYS A 138 -10.74 17.99 4.31
C LYS A 138 -11.60 18.17 5.57
N GLU A 139 -11.98 17.07 6.20
CA GLU A 139 -12.79 17.07 7.41
C GLU A 139 -12.27 16.06 8.43
N TYR A 140 -12.18 16.49 9.69
CA TYR A 140 -12.00 15.58 10.81
C TYR A 140 -13.38 15.10 11.25
N ILE A 141 -13.52 13.79 11.47
CA ILE A 141 -14.78 13.18 11.87
C ILE A 141 -14.66 12.67 13.30
N ASP A 142 -15.75 12.76 14.05
CA ASP A 142 -15.79 12.34 15.47
C ASP A 142 -16.34 10.92 15.64
N VAL A 143 -16.71 10.27 14.52
CA VAL A 143 -17.21 8.89 14.54
C VAL A 143 -16.02 7.93 14.66
N PRO A 144 -16.00 7.04 15.66
CA PRO A 144 -14.94 6.05 15.80
C PRO A 144 -15.00 5.00 14.68
N GLU A 145 -13.89 4.35 14.38
CA GLU A 145 -13.85 3.21 13.46
C GLU A 145 -14.76 2.07 13.93
N SER A 146 -15.55 1.48 13.01
CA SER A 146 -16.38 0.31 13.33
C SER A 146 -15.53 -0.87 13.79
N THR A 147 -15.91 -1.48 14.92
CA THR A 147 -15.26 -2.67 15.47
C THR A 147 -15.84 -3.98 14.91
N GLU A 148 -16.81 -3.90 13.99
CA GLU A 148 -17.39 -5.07 13.34
C GLU A 148 -16.31 -5.81 12.52
N HIS A 149 -16.18 -7.11 12.78
CA HIS A 149 -15.14 -7.98 12.20
C HIS A 149 -13.71 -7.52 12.49
N THR A 150 -13.43 -6.82 13.58
CA THR A 150 -12.04 -6.66 14.02
C THR A 150 -11.43 -8.00 14.36
N ARG A 151 -10.17 -8.22 14.00
CA ARG A 151 -9.39 -9.37 14.45
C ARG A 151 -8.29 -8.95 15.41
N ASP A 152 -8.19 -9.68 16.52
CA ASP A 152 -7.18 -9.49 17.56
C ASP A 152 -6.05 -10.48 17.34
N THR A 153 -5.12 -10.12 16.45
CA THR A 153 -4.03 -11.01 16.05
C THR A 153 -3.06 -11.28 17.19
N LEU A 154 -2.90 -10.34 18.13
CA LEU A 154 -2.10 -10.51 19.34
C LEU A 154 -2.68 -11.61 20.23
N ASP A 155 -3.96 -11.51 20.59
CA ASP A 155 -4.59 -12.53 21.42
C ASP A 155 -4.61 -13.90 20.73
N ALA A 156 -4.87 -13.93 19.41
CA ALA A 156 -4.84 -15.14 18.62
C ALA A 156 -3.45 -15.80 18.64
N TYR A 157 -2.39 -15.04 18.40
CA TYR A 157 -1.02 -15.55 18.44
C TYR A 157 -0.65 -16.08 19.83
N ILE A 158 -1.01 -15.35 20.90
CA ILE A 158 -0.69 -15.79 22.26
C ILE A 158 -1.42 -17.10 22.60
N ARG A 159 -2.68 -17.27 22.18
CA ARG A 159 -3.42 -18.53 22.36
C ARG A 159 -2.77 -19.69 21.63
N GLU A 160 -2.33 -19.47 20.39
CA GLU A 160 -1.63 -20.48 19.60
C GLU A 160 -0.30 -20.87 20.26
N TYR A 161 0.49 -19.88 20.70
CA TYR A 161 1.74 -20.11 21.43
C TYR A 161 1.52 -20.93 22.70
N ILE A 162 0.53 -20.57 23.54
CA ILE A 162 0.18 -21.32 24.74
C ILE A 162 -0.24 -22.75 24.38
N THR A 163 -1.04 -22.94 23.33
CA THR A 163 -1.47 -24.27 22.88
C THR A 163 -0.27 -25.14 22.51
N GLN A 164 0.64 -24.62 21.68
CA GLN A 164 1.87 -25.33 21.28
C GLN A 164 2.78 -25.63 22.48
N LEU A 165 2.79 -24.78 23.50
CA LEU A 165 3.54 -25.01 24.73
C LEU A 165 3.01 -26.23 25.49
N TYR A 166 1.68 -26.33 25.65
CA TYR A 166 1.02 -27.47 26.30
C TYR A 166 1.01 -28.76 25.46
N GLU A 167 1.26 -28.67 24.16
CA GLU A 167 1.50 -29.85 23.31
C GLU A 167 2.91 -30.43 23.53
N LYS A 168 3.88 -29.58 23.90
CA LYS A 168 5.30 -29.96 24.08
C LYS A 168 5.68 -30.25 25.53
N HIS A 169 4.96 -29.67 26.48
CA HIS A 169 5.26 -29.76 27.91
C HIS A 169 4.02 -30.19 28.69
N SER A 170 4.25 -31.00 29.72
CA SER A 170 3.22 -31.41 30.67
C SER A 170 2.77 -30.25 31.55
N GLU A 171 1.55 -30.34 32.07
CA GLU A 171 1.01 -29.33 32.98
C GLU A 171 1.85 -29.19 34.26
N THR A 172 2.44 -30.29 34.73
CA THR A 172 3.36 -30.31 35.87
C THR A 172 4.66 -29.55 35.61
N GLU A 173 5.13 -29.50 34.37
CA GLU A 173 6.34 -28.73 34.00
C GLU A 173 6.03 -27.23 33.89
N LEU A 174 4.83 -26.86 33.47
CA LEU A 174 4.44 -25.47 33.24
C LEU A 174 3.85 -24.78 34.47
N ALA A 175 3.29 -25.52 35.43
CA ALA A 175 2.66 -24.95 36.61
C ALA A 175 3.59 -24.03 37.44
N PRO A 176 4.86 -24.39 37.73
CA PRO A 176 5.76 -23.51 38.48
C PRO A 176 6.00 -22.16 37.79
N ILE A 177 6.04 -22.15 36.45
CA ILE A 177 6.23 -20.94 35.65
C ILE A 177 5.04 -19.99 35.79
N LEU A 178 3.83 -20.53 35.79
CA LEU A 178 2.61 -19.74 35.98
C LEU A 178 2.48 -19.22 37.43
N GLU A 179 2.87 -20.04 38.41
CA GLU A 179 2.87 -19.65 39.82
C GLU A 179 3.81 -18.47 40.11
N GLU A 180 4.96 -18.38 39.42
CA GLU A 180 5.87 -17.22 39.55
C GLU A 180 5.22 -15.87 39.20
N ILE A 181 4.21 -15.88 38.33
CA ILE A 181 3.43 -14.70 37.96
C ILE A 181 2.03 -14.68 38.59
N GLY A 182 1.78 -15.56 39.57
CA GLY A 182 0.52 -15.63 40.30
C GLY A 182 -0.66 -16.10 39.46
N LEU A 183 -0.41 -16.91 38.43
CA LEU A 183 -1.43 -17.46 37.54
C LEU A 183 -1.52 -18.99 37.66
N THR A 184 -2.68 -19.52 37.29
CA THR A 184 -2.92 -20.94 37.02
C THR A 184 -3.23 -21.15 35.54
N LYS A 185 -3.34 -22.41 35.11
CA LYS A 185 -3.77 -22.75 33.74
C LYS A 185 -5.17 -22.18 33.43
N ASP A 186 -6.08 -22.23 34.40
CA ASP A 186 -7.44 -21.72 34.22
C ASP A 186 -7.47 -20.20 34.04
N ASP A 187 -6.55 -19.48 34.68
CA ASP A 187 -6.43 -18.03 34.54
C ASP A 187 -6.08 -17.60 33.11
N LEU A 188 -5.42 -18.46 32.31
CA LEU A 188 -5.11 -18.20 30.90
C LEU A 188 -6.35 -18.17 29.98
N LYS A 189 -7.55 -18.45 30.51
CA LYS A 189 -8.83 -18.20 29.80
C LYS A 189 -9.09 -16.69 29.62
N GLU A 190 -8.54 -15.85 30.49
CA GLU A 190 -8.66 -14.40 30.43
C GLU A 190 -7.57 -13.75 29.58
N LYS A 191 -7.95 -12.77 28.73
CA LYS A 191 -7.01 -12.10 27.80
C LYS A 191 -5.88 -11.38 28.52
N GLN A 192 -6.20 -10.68 29.60
CA GLN A 192 -5.21 -9.95 30.40
C GLN A 192 -4.13 -10.88 30.99
N ASN A 193 -4.52 -12.09 31.39
CA ASN A 193 -3.62 -13.08 31.97
C ASN A 193 -2.74 -13.72 30.89
N ARG A 194 -3.28 -13.96 29.68
CA ARG A 194 -2.48 -14.36 28.52
C ARG A 194 -1.41 -13.33 28.16
N LEU A 195 -1.75 -12.04 28.18
CA LEU A 195 -0.79 -10.97 27.93
C LEU A 195 0.30 -10.91 29.00
N LEU A 196 -0.07 -11.06 30.28
CA LEU A 196 0.89 -11.12 31.38
C LEU A 196 1.84 -12.31 31.22
N PHE A 197 1.29 -13.49 30.93
CA PHE A 197 2.07 -14.70 30.66
C PHE A 197 3.05 -14.49 29.49
N MET A 198 2.58 -13.98 28.35
CA MET A 198 3.45 -13.74 27.20
C MET A 198 4.55 -12.74 27.51
N LYS A 199 4.25 -11.66 28.25
CA LYS A 199 5.25 -10.68 28.66
C LYS A 199 6.33 -11.30 29.56
N TYR A 200 5.92 -12.16 30.50
CA TYR A 200 6.86 -12.91 31.33
C TYR A 200 7.73 -13.86 30.49
N ALA A 201 7.12 -14.62 29.56
CA ALA A 201 7.85 -15.52 28.67
C ALA A 201 8.89 -14.78 27.79
N PHE A 202 8.56 -13.58 27.32
CA PHE A 202 9.51 -12.69 26.62
C PHE A 202 10.73 -12.36 27.49
N ILE A 203 10.48 -11.91 28.73
CA ILE A 203 11.54 -11.55 29.68
C ILE A 203 12.45 -12.76 29.98
N GLN A 204 11.87 -13.94 30.24
CA GLN A 204 12.64 -15.15 30.50
C GLN A 204 13.46 -15.63 29.30
N SER A 205 13.01 -15.30 28.09
CA SER A 205 13.74 -15.60 26.85
C SER A 205 14.84 -14.60 26.53
N GLY A 206 15.07 -13.60 27.40
CA GLY A 206 16.10 -12.57 27.22
C GLY A 206 15.72 -11.44 26.25
N TYR A 207 14.45 -11.37 25.83
CA TYR A 207 13.96 -10.27 25.00
C TYR A 207 13.82 -8.99 25.84
N ASP A 208 14.11 -7.86 25.21
CA ASP A 208 14.08 -6.56 25.85
C ASP A 208 12.72 -5.86 25.67
N ARG A 209 12.65 -4.61 26.15
CA ARG A 209 11.45 -3.78 26.03
C ARG A 209 11.10 -3.46 24.56
N LYS A 210 12.11 -3.24 23.71
CA LYS A 210 11.92 -2.92 22.30
C LYS A 210 11.32 -4.13 21.58
N ASP A 211 11.80 -5.34 21.86
CA ASP A 211 11.24 -6.57 21.30
C ASP A 211 9.74 -6.71 21.62
N TRP A 212 9.35 -6.39 22.86
CA TRP A 212 7.94 -6.38 23.27
C TRP A 212 7.11 -5.32 22.53
N GLU A 213 7.64 -4.11 22.37
CA GLU A 213 6.98 -3.02 21.63
C GLU A 213 6.83 -3.38 20.13
N ASP A 214 7.83 -4.04 19.55
CA ASP A 214 7.82 -4.52 18.17
C ASP A 214 6.78 -5.64 17.97
N PHE A 215 6.74 -6.62 18.88
CA PHE A 215 5.73 -7.69 18.89
C PHE A 215 4.29 -7.14 18.98
N ASN A 216 4.01 -6.23 19.91
CA ASN A 216 2.65 -5.65 20.03
C ASN A 216 2.23 -4.85 18.80
N ARG A 217 3.18 -4.18 18.14
CA ARG A 217 2.91 -3.45 16.89
C ARG A 217 2.65 -4.42 15.74
N GLU A 218 3.39 -5.51 15.65
CA GLU A 218 3.23 -6.50 14.60
C GLU A 218 1.83 -7.14 14.64
N TYR A 219 1.42 -7.56 15.84
CA TYR A 219 0.18 -8.28 16.09
C TYR A 219 -0.96 -7.38 16.62
N THR A 220 -0.94 -6.08 16.33
CA THR A 220 -1.99 -5.18 16.83
C THR A 220 -3.39 -5.59 16.35
N MET A 221 -4.43 -5.12 17.04
CA MET A 221 -5.82 -5.30 16.58
C MET A 221 -6.00 -4.65 15.20
N GLN A 222 -6.56 -5.40 14.26
CA GLN A 222 -6.79 -4.96 12.89
C GLN A 222 -8.28 -4.80 12.60
N TYR A 223 -8.61 -3.78 11.83
CA TYR A 223 -9.97 -3.42 11.44
C TYR A 223 -10.24 -3.86 10.00
N ASP A 224 -11.45 -4.37 9.74
CA ASP A 224 -11.83 -4.77 8.38
C ASP A 224 -12.09 -3.52 7.52
N ALA A 225 -11.25 -3.31 6.51
CA ALA A 225 -11.33 -2.17 5.61
C ALA A 225 -12.65 -2.14 4.81
N ASN A 226 -13.27 -3.28 4.50
CA ASN A 226 -14.57 -3.32 3.83
C ASN A 226 -15.68 -2.81 4.77
N THR A 227 -15.63 -3.18 6.05
CA THR A 227 -16.52 -2.63 7.08
C THR A 227 -16.35 -1.12 7.19
N LEU A 228 -15.11 -0.63 7.25
CA LEU A 228 -14.85 0.82 7.31
C LEU A 228 -15.33 1.55 6.05
N ILE A 229 -15.13 0.97 4.86
CA ILE A 229 -15.68 1.52 3.61
C ILE A 229 -17.21 1.64 3.67
N ARG A 230 -17.92 0.61 4.18
CA ARG A 230 -19.39 0.66 4.36
C ARG A 230 -19.80 1.77 5.33
N GLN A 231 -19.08 1.90 6.44
CA GLN A 231 -19.28 2.97 7.42
C GLN A 231 -19.12 4.36 6.78
N ILE A 232 -18.01 4.59 6.06
CA ILE A 232 -17.74 5.85 5.36
C ILE A 232 -18.82 6.15 4.32
N ARG A 233 -19.29 5.13 3.59
CA ARG A 233 -20.36 5.25 2.60
C ARG A 233 -21.64 5.77 3.21
N GLN A 234 -22.01 5.24 4.38
CA GLN A 234 -23.18 5.71 5.11
C GLN A 234 -22.98 7.15 5.60
N TYR A 235 -21.83 7.47 6.18
CA TYR A 235 -21.49 8.80 6.67
C TYR A 235 -21.52 9.87 5.57
N THR A 236 -21.06 9.52 4.36
CA THR A 236 -20.91 10.46 3.24
C THR A 236 -22.05 10.41 2.22
N LYS A 237 -23.12 9.65 2.49
CA LYS A 237 -24.21 9.38 1.53
C LYS A 237 -24.77 10.64 0.88
N GLN A 238 -25.00 11.71 1.66
CA GLN A 238 -25.51 12.98 1.15
C GLN A 238 -24.45 13.80 0.40
N LYS A 239 -23.17 13.72 0.79
CA LYS A 239 -22.09 14.48 0.14
C LYS A 239 -21.81 13.92 -1.25
N LEU A 240 -21.85 12.60 -1.39
CA LEU A 240 -21.63 11.89 -2.65
C LEU A 240 -22.74 12.08 -3.70
N THR A 241 -23.84 12.79 -3.38
CA THR A 241 -24.80 13.21 -4.42
C THR A 241 -24.32 14.44 -5.20
N ASN A 242 -23.30 15.14 -4.72
CA ASN A 242 -22.70 16.26 -5.44
C ASN A 242 -21.81 15.74 -6.59
N PRO A 243 -22.14 16.02 -7.87
CA PRO A 243 -21.39 15.53 -9.03
C PRO A 243 -19.98 16.10 -9.16
N ASN A 244 -19.64 17.11 -8.34
CA ASN A 244 -18.29 17.65 -8.26
C ASN A 244 -17.40 16.90 -7.27
N ILE A 245 -17.95 16.02 -6.43
CA ILE A 245 -17.15 15.16 -5.55
C ILE A 245 -16.92 13.82 -6.25
N ILE A 246 -15.68 13.60 -6.69
CA ILE A 246 -15.29 12.37 -7.40
C ILE A 246 -15.30 11.16 -6.45
N GLY A 247 -14.94 11.38 -5.18
CA GLY A 247 -14.92 10.32 -4.19
C GLY A 247 -14.41 10.76 -2.83
N VAL A 248 -14.30 9.79 -1.93
CA VAL A 248 -13.89 9.96 -0.53
C VAL A 248 -12.63 9.18 -0.26
N LEU A 249 -11.60 9.83 0.28
CA LEU A 249 -10.43 9.19 0.88
C LEU A 249 -10.52 9.33 2.40
N ALA A 250 -10.72 8.23 3.11
CA ALA A 250 -10.61 8.20 4.56
C ALA A 250 -9.20 7.82 5.02
N ILE A 251 -8.74 8.43 6.12
CA ILE A 251 -7.43 8.20 6.73
C ILE A 251 -7.64 7.78 8.18
N THR A 252 -7.14 6.59 8.55
CA THR A 252 -7.22 6.04 9.92
C THR A 252 -5.84 5.81 10.53
N SER A 253 -5.77 5.86 11.87
CA SER A 253 -4.61 5.45 12.67
C SER A 253 -4.56 3.93 12.94
N LYS A 254 -5.66 3.22 12.70
CA LYS A 254 -5.81 1.79 12.99
C LYS A 254 -5.18 0.95 11.90
N ASP A 255 -4.64 -0.21 12.28
CA ASP A 255 -4.19 -1.18 11.30
C ASP A 255 -5.41 -1.80 10.61
N ILE A 256 -5.29 -2.07 9.31
CA ILE A 256 -6.43 -2.55 8.52
C ILE A 256 -6.06 -3.80 7.74
N TYR A 257 -7.06 -4.63 7.48
CA TYR A 257 -6.98 -5.81 6.61
C TYR A 257 -8.25 -5.90 5.76
N SER A 258 -8.39 -6.92 4.91
CA SER A 258 -9.64 -7.19 4.20
C SER A 258 -10.11 -8.59 4.58
N GLY A 259 -11.31 -8.75 5.16
CA GLY A 259 -11.87 -10.08 5.42
C GLY A 259 -12.17 -10.89 4.14
N GLU A 260 -12.26 -10.24 2.98
CA GLU A 260 -12.52 -10.86 1.68
C GLU A 260 -11.27 -11.46 1.02
N ASP A 261 -10.07 -10.98 1.41
CA ASP A 261 -8.79 -11.47 0.90
C ASP A 261 -7.98 -12.07 2.05
N ASN A 262 -7.28 -13.18 1.82
CA ASN A 262 -6.37 -13.72 2.83
C ASN A 262 -5.06 -12.89 2.91
N ASN A 263 -5.15 -11.67 3.46
CA ASN A 263 -4.03 -10.74 3.60
C ASN A 263 -3.61 -10.55 5.07
N ASN A 264 -2.32 -10.26 5.27
CA ASN A 264 -1.76 -9.99 6.60
C ASN A 264 -2.15 -8.58 7.07
N PHE A 265 -2.10 -7.59 6.19
CA PHE A 265 -2.55 -6.21 6.42
C PHE A 265 -2.70 -5.48 5.08
N LEU A 266 -3.21 -4.25 5.10
CA LEU A 266 -3.28 -3.33 3.97
C LEU A 266 -2.77 -1.95 4.35
N PHE A 267 -2.10 -1.27 3.41
CA PHE A 267 -1.90 0.18 3.52
C PHE A 267 -3.14 0.97 3.11
N GLY A 268 -3.98 0.40 2.26
CA GLY A 268 -5.26 0.97 1.87
C GLY A 268 -6.10 0.02 1.04
N LEU A 269 -7.39 0.32 0.99
CA LEU A 269 -8.39 -0.38 0.18
C LEU A 269 -9.27 0.64 -0.52
N TYR A 270 -9.80 0.27 -1.67
CA TYR A 270 -10.68 1.12 -2.47
C TYR A 270 -11.84 0.29 -3.01
N ASP A 271 -13.05 0.86 -2.94
CA ASP A 271 -14.26 0.34 -3.56
C ASP A 271 -15.11 1.50 -4.13
N ARG A 272 -15.11 1.60 -5.46
CA ARG A 272 -15.87 2.56 -6.29
C ARG A 272 -15.57 4.04 -6.00
N HIS A 273 -16.30 4.69 -5.11
CA HIS A 273 -16.11 6.13 -4.83
C HIS A 273 -15.49 6.36 -3.45
N ILE A 274 -15.03 5.29 -2.80
CA ILE A 274 -14.53 5.35 -1.42
C ILE A 274 -13.23 4.57 -1.34
N ALA A 275 -12.23 5.21 -0.75
CA ALA A 275 -10.98 4.60 -0.37
C ALA A 275 -10.74 4.83 1.11
N ILE A 276 -10.04 3.90 1.74
CA ILE A 276 -9.49 4.06 3.08
C ILE A 276 -8.01 3.74 3.05
N MET A 277 -7.21 4.51 3.78
CA MET A 277 -5.80 4.21 4.02
C MET A 277 -5.48 4.24 5.51
N SER A 278 -4.52 3.41 5.91
CA SER A 278 -4.02 3.34 7.27
C SER A 278 -2.64 3.98 7.38
N LEU A 279 -2.45 4.74 8.46
CA LEU A 279 -1.15 5.28 8.86
C LEU A 279 -0.39 4.35 9.81
N HIS A 280 -1.04 3.29 10.32
CA HIS A 280 -0.52 2.47 11.42
C HIS A 280 0.89 1.96 11.14
N ARG A 281 1.06 1.27 10.01
CA ARG A 281 2.33 0.65 9.60
C ARG A 281 3.38 1.65 9.11
N PHE A 282 3.03 2.93 8.93
CA PHE A 282 3.99 3.97 8.53
C PHE A 282 4.72 4.61 9.70
N ILE A 283 4.15 4.53 10.89
CA ILE A 283 4.70 5.06 12.14
C ILE A 283 5.51 3.94 12.80
N THR A 284 6.83 3.99 12.63
CA THR A 284 7.77 3.08 13.30
C THR A 284 8.58 3.86 14.34
N PRO A 285 9.11 3.22 15.39
CA PRO A 285 9.84 3.92 16.46
C PRO A 285 10.98 4.81 15.96
N GLU A 286 11.66 4.40 14.89
CA GLU A 286 12.79 5.12 14.30
C GLU A 286 12.38 6.13 13.22
N ALA A 287 11.11 6.13 12.79
CA ALA A 287 10.66 6.97 11.69
C ALA A 287 10.52 8.43 12.14
N LYS A 288 11.29 9.31 11.49
CA LYS A 288 11.09 10.76 11.61
C LYS A 288 9.76 11.16 10.96
N ASN A 289 9.18 12.28 11.39
CA ASN A 289 7.95 12.83 10.81
C ASN A 289 8.01 12.98 9.29
N SER A 290 9.16 13.36 8.71
CA SER A 290 9.33 13.46 7.26
C SER A 290 9.15 12.12 6.55
N VAL A 291 9.61 11.02 7.15
CA VAL A 291 9.46 9.66 6.61
C VAL A 291 7.99 9.23 6.69
N ILE A 292 7.34 9.46 7.83
CA ILE A 292 5.91 9.16 8.03
C ILE A 292 5.05 9.93 7.00
N ILE A 293 5.32 11.24 6.84
CA ILE A 293 4.63 12.10 5.88
C ILE A 293 4.84 11.59 4.45
N ASN A 294 6.07 11.27 4.05
CA ASN A 294 6.34 10.75 2.70
C ASN A 294 5.59 9.44 2.43
N ARG A 295 5.64 8.48 3.37
CA ARG A 295 4.91 7.21 3.27
C ARG A 295 3.40 7.43 3.13
N ALA A 296 2.84 8.31 3.97
CA ALA A 296 1.43 8.67 3.93
C ALA A 296 1.04 9.33 2.60
N VAL A 297 1.82 10.32 2.14
CA VAL A 297 1.58 11.00 0.85
C VAL A 297 1.58 10.00 -0.30
N MET A 298 2.58 9.11 -0.38
CA MET A 298 2.65 8.13 -1.47
C MET A 298 1.42 7.20 -1.47
N GLN A 299 0.99 6.72 -0.31
CA GLN A 299 -0.23 5.89 -0.21
C GLN A 299 -1.50 6.70 -0.49
N GLY A 300 -1.57 7.95 -0.05
CA GLY A 300 -2.67 8.87 -0.30
C GLY A 300 -2.84 9.15 -1.79
N LEU A 301 -1.74 9.40 -2.51
CA LEU A 301 -1.73 9.57 -3.97
C LEU A 301 -2.13 8.28 -4.70
N ALA A 302 -1.69 7.11 -4.22
CA ALA A 302 -2.11 5.83 -4.79
C ALA A 302 -3.64 5.65 -4.66
N SER A 303 -4.18 5.90 -3.47
CA SER A 303 -5.61 5.76 -3.15
C SER A 303 -6.47 6.80 -3.88
N ALA A 304 -6.04 8.06 -3.92
CA ALA A 304 -6.71 9.13 -4.65
C ALA A 304 -6.72 8.89 -6.17
N GLY A 305 -5.65 8.35 -6.74
CA GLY A 305 -5.66 7.95 -8.14
C GLY A 305 -6.69 6.86 -8.45
N HIS A 306 -6.93 5.92 -7.53
CA HIS A 306 -8.04 4.97 -7.71
C HIS A 306 -9.40 5.66 -7.68
N LEU A 307 -9.61 6.65 -6.81
CA LEU A 307 -10.83 7.46 -6.80
C LEU A 307 -11.03 8.24 -8.11
N ILE A 308 -9.96 8.75 -8.70
CA ILE A 308 -9.99 9.44 -9.99
C ILE A 308 -10.36 8.48 -11.13
N GLY A 309 -10.07 7.18 -11.00
CA GLY A 309 -10.34 6.18 -12.02
C GLY A 309 -9.13 5.81 -12.88
N ILE A 310 -7.92 6.20 -12.48
CA ILE A 310 -6.68 5.80 -13.15
C ILE A 310 -6.14 4.49 -12.58
N PRO A 311 -5.55 3.61 -13.41
CA PRO A 311 -5.05 2.31 -12.96
C PRO A 311 -3.88 2.47 -11.98
N ARG A 312 -3.46 1.34 -11.40
CA ARG A 312 -2.19 1.27 -10.67
C ARG A 312 -1.05 1.68 -11.60
N CYS A 313 -0.04 2.33 -11.03
CA CYS A 313 1.15 2.67 -11.80
C CYS A 313 2.01 1.44 -12.01
N SER A 314 2.50 1.23 -13.23
CA SER A 314 3.43 0.16 -13.55
C SER A 314 4.90 0.52 -13.26
N ILE A 315 5.22 1.81 -13.13
CA ILE A 315 6.59 2.30 -12.88
C ILE A 315 6.88 2.24 -11.38
N LYS A 316 7.79 1.35 -10.97
CA LYS A 316 8.13 1.11 -9.55
C LYS A 316 8.55 2.36 -8.78
N GLY A 317 9.30 3.25 -9.42
CA GLY A 317 9.76 4.50 -8.79
C GLY A 317 8.65 5.50 -8.48
N CYS A 318 7.44 5.33 -9.02
CA CYS A 318 6.37 6.32 -8.83
C CYS A 318 5.74 6.25 -7.43
N ALA A 319 5.31 7.41 -6.90
CA ALA A 319 4.52 7.50 -5.67
C ALA A 319 3.26 6.61 -5.67
N ARG A 320 2.68 6.33 -6.85
CA ARG A 320 1.49 5.50 -7.05
C ARG A 320 1.79 4.03 -7.36
N ALA A 321 3.06 3.62 -7.39
CA ALA A 321 3.42 2.22 -7.53
C ALA A 321 2.87 1.41 -6.35
N TYR A 322 2.41 0.19 -6.63
CA TYR A 322 1.95 -0.70 -5.58
C TYR A 322 3.14 -1.15 -4.71
N ALA A 323 2.95 -1.19 -3.39
CA ALA A 323 3.91 -1.69 -2.41
C ALA A 323 3.26 -2.74 -1.50
N HIS A 324 3.87 -3.93 -1.39
CA HIS A 324 3.43 -5.02 -0.52
C HIS A 324 4.05 -4.98 0.87
N SER A 325 5.09 -4.18 1.06
CA SER A 325 5.82 -4.05 2.32
C SER A 325 6.23 -2.60 2.56
N LEU A 326 6.59 -2.30 3.81
CA LEU A 326 7.10 -0.97 4.15
C LEU A 326 8.42 -0.68 3.43
N ALA A 327 9.29 -1.70 3.29
CA ALA A 327 10.52 -1.58 2.52
C ALA A 327 10.23 -1.25 1.04
N GLU A 328 9.25 -1.91 0.41
CA GLU A 328 8.82 -1.57 -0.94
C GLU A 328 8.19 -0.17 -1.05
N GLN A 329 7.56 0.32 0.03
CA GLN A 329 7.01 1.68 0.09
C GLN A 329 8.13 2.72 0.15
N ASP A 330 9.21 2.44 0.89
CA ASP A 330 10.34 3.34 1.08
C ASP A 330 11.26 3.46 -0.15
N THR A 331 11.23 2.50 -1.07
CA THR A 331 12.00 2.58 -2.33
C THR A 331 11.33 3.41 -3.42
N LYS A 332 10.10 3.88 -3.18
CA LYS A 332 9.37 4.74 -4.11
C LYS A 332 9.83 6.20 -4.00
N GLN A 333 9.71 6.92 -5.09
CA GLN A 333 9.84 8.38 -5.10
C GLN A 333 8.50 9.02 -4.71
N THR A 334 8.56 10.23 -4.18
CA THR A 334 7.35 10.96 -3.78
C THR A 334 6.64 11.63 -4.95
N SER A 335 7.16 11.57 -6.18
CA SER A 335 6.59 12.21 -7.38
C SER A 335 5.71 11.28 -8.22
N LEU A 336 4.81 11.87 -9.00
CA LEU A 336 4.10 11.19 -10.08
C LEU A 336 5.03 11.02 -11.29
N CYS A 337 4.99 9.84 -11.91
CA CYS A 337 5.69 9.57 -13.17
C CYS A 337 4.87 10.02 -14.39
N SER A 338 5.49 10.03 -15.56
CA SER A 338 4.84 10.34 -16.84
C SER A 338 3.62 9.46 -17.12
N GLU A 339 3.67 8.15 -16.84
CA GLU A 339 2.53 7.25 -17.00
C GLU A 339 1.31 7.73 -16.18
N CYS A 340 1.53 8.13 -14.94
CA CYS A 340 0.46 8.66 -14.09
C CYS A 340 -0.07 9.99 -14.61
N ILE A 341 0.80 10.92 -14.98
CA ILE A 341 0.41 12.24 -15.52
C ILE A 341 -0.46 12.07 -16.77
N ARG A 342 -0.01 11.23 -17.72
CA ARG A 342 -0.76 10.92 -18.94
C ARG A 342 -2.12 10.31 -18.62
N ASN A 343 -2.17 9.30 -17.75
CA ASN A 343 -3.44 8.66 -17.37
C ASN A 343 -4.41 9.64 -16.68
N ILE A 344 -3.91 10.57 -15.85
CA ILE A 344 -4.72 11.62 -15.22
C ILE A 344 -5.33 12.50 -16.30
N ASN A 345 -4.50 13.03 -17.21
CA ASN A 345 -4.94 13.90 -18.28
C ASN A 345 -5.97 13.22 -19.20
N THR A 346 -5.79 11.93 -19.52
CA THR A 346 -6.78 11.15 -20.27
C THR A 346 -8.13 11.05 -19.55
N VAL A 347 -8.13 10.82 -18.24
CA VAL A 347 -9.38 10.74 -17.47
C VAL A 347 -10.02 12.13 -17.32
N TYR A 348 -9.24 13.20 -17.23
CA TYR A 348 -9.80 14.54 -17.09
C TYR A 348 -10.59 14.96 -18.33
N GLN A 349 -10.14 14.53 -19.51
CA GLN A 349 -10.87 14.73 -20.77
C GLN A 349 -12.22 14.02 -20.83
N SER A 350 -12.52 13.06 -19.95
CA SER A 350 -13.83 12.40 -19.89
C SER A 350 -14.77 12.98 -18.83
N PHE A 351 -14.31 13.95 -18.04
CA PHE A 351 -15.15 14.69 -17.10
C PHE A 351 -15.75 15.97 -17.70
N ASP A 352 -15.18 16.45 -18.80
CA ASP A 352 -15.74 17.47 -19.68
C ASP A 352 -16.78 16.83 -20.63
#